data_AF-A0A519FGF6-F1
#
_entry.id   AF-A0A519FGF6-F1
#
_cell.length_a   1.000
_cell.length_b   1.000
_cell.length_c   1.000
_cell.angle_alpha   90.00
_cell.angle_beta   90.00
_cell.angle_gamma   90.00
#
_symmetry.space_group_name_H-M   'P 1'
#
loop_
_entity.id
_entity.type
_entity.pdbx_description
1 polymer ?
#
loop_
_entity_poly.entity_id
_entity_poly.type
_entity_poly.pdbx_seq_one_letter_code
_entity_poly.pdbx_strand_id
1 'polypeptide(L)' 'MLEQMTILERARRLVERLSPAPICDECIAQTIAEPAVDQVQISVREFAIERGFARENDACSLCGQRTMVTTKRA' A
#
# COMPACT_ATOMS: atom_id res chain seq x y z
N MET A 1 26.33 -3.77 -0.55
CA MET A 1 26.05 -4.44 0.74
C MET A 1 24.90 -3.71 1.41
N LEU A 2 23.82 -4.47 1.64
CA LEU A 2 22.53 -4.16 2.29
C LEU A 2 21.60 -3.18 1.54
N GLU A 3 20.74 -3.82 0.76
CA GLU A 3 19.42 -3.41 0.29
C GLU A 3 18.74 -2.42 1.25
N GLN A 4 18.73 -1.14 0.90
CA GLN A 4 17.72 -0.23 1.43
C GLN A 4 16.41 -0.57 0.71
N MET A 5 15.68 -1.57 1.21
CA MET A 5 14.30 -1.77 0.75
C MET A 5 13.54 -0.48 0.99
N THR A 6 13.15 0.16 -0.10
CA THR A 6 12.40 1.42 -0.05
C THR A 6 11.03 1.18 0.56
N ILE A 7 10.43 2.22 1.14
CA ILE A 7 9.05 2.18 1.65
C ILE A 7 8.08 1.70 0.55
N LEU A 8 8.34 2.09 -0.70
CA LEU A 8 7.61 1.64 -1.87
C LEU A 8 7.71 0.12 -2.07
N GLU A 9 8.91 -0.47 -2.00
CA GLU A 9 9.09 -1.92 -2.12
C GLU A 9 8.41 -2.70 -0.97
N ARG A 10 8.46 -2.17 0.25
CA ARG A 10 7.74 -2.76 1.40
C ARG A 10 6.23 -2.74 1.18
N ALA A 11 5.69 -1.61 0.73
CA ALA A 11 4.28 -1.49 0.39
C ALA A 11 3.88 -2.39 -0.77
N ARG A 12 4.72 -2.48 -1.79
CA ARG A 12 4.50 -3.32 -2.96
C ARG A 12 4.41 -4.78 -2.52
N ARG A 13 5.40 -5.28 -1.79
CA ARG A 13 5.37 -6.65 -1.25
C ARG A 13 4.14 -6.91 -0.39
N LEU A 14 3.69 -5.93 0.40
CA LEU A 14 2.49 -6.07 1.21
C LEU A 14 1.24 -6.26 0.35
N VAL A 15 1.02 -5.37 -0.62
CA VAL A 15 -0.14 -5.45 -1.53
C VAL A 15 -0.05 -6.67 -2.44
N GLU A 16 1.14 -7.07 -2.89
CA GLU A 16 1.33 -8.31 -3.66
C GLU A 16 0.99 -9.56 -2.86
N ARG A 17 1.33 -9.60 -1.56
CA ARG A 17 0.98 -10.71 -0.66
C ARG A 17 -0.50 -10.78 -0.33
N LEU A 18 -1.17 -9.64 -0.32
CA LEU A 18 -2.58 -9.54 0.06
C LEU A 18 -3.50 -9.59 -1.17
N SER A 19 -2.96 -9.41 -2.38
CA SER A 19 -3.66 -9.62 -3.65
C SER A 19 -4.43 -10.95 -3.66
N PRO A 20 -5.73 -10.96 -4.05
CA PRO A 20 -6.51 -9.86 -4.63
C PRO A 20 -7.25 -8.96 -3.61
N ALA A 21 -6.97 -9.10 -2.32
CA ALA A 21 -7.68 -8.39 -1.26
C ALA A 21 -7.28 -6.89 -1.21
N PRO A 22 -8.24 -5.94 -1.31
CA PRO A 22 -7.96 -4.50 -1.27
C PRO A 22 -7.64 -4.00 0.14
N ILE A 23 -6.71 -3.04 0.26
CA ILE A 23 -6.26 -2.47 1.55
C ILE A 23 -6.10 -0.95 1.45
N CYS A 24 -6.50 -0.21 2.50
CA CYS A 24 -6.37 1.25 2.56
C CYS A 24 -4.96 1.74 2.91
N ASP A 25 -4.66 2.98 2.51
CA ASP A 25 -3.36 3.64 2.75
C ASP A 25 -2.96 3.65 4.23
N GLU A 26 -3.93 3.83 5.11
CA GLU A 26 -3.71 3.85 6.55
C GLU A 26 -3.23 2.49 7.06
N CYS A 27 -3.85 1.39 6.63
CA CYS A 27 -3.40 0.05 7.00
C CYS A 27 -2.06 -0.29 6.35
N ILE A 28 -1.81 0.17 5.12
CA ILE A 28 -0.49 0.04 4.47
C ILE A 28 0.57 0.75 5.32
N ALA A 29 0.31 2.00 5.73
CA ALA A 29 1.21 2.79 6.56
C ALA A 29 1.44 2.18 7.95
N GLN A 30 0.39 1.70 8.61
CA GLN A 30 0.51 0.99 9.89
C GLN A 30 1.30 -0.32 9.77
N THR A 31 1.15 -1.04 8.65
CA THR A 31 1.84 -2.33 8.45
C THR A 31 3.31 -2.15 8.10
N ILE A 32 3.65 -1.08 7.39
CA ILE A 32 5.03 -0.77 6.98
C ILE A 32 5.78 0.03 8.06
N ALA A 33 5.04 0.59 9.03
CA ALA A 33 5.47 1.50 10.09
C ALA A 33 6.95 1.35 10.51
N GLU A 34 7.77 2.16 9.86
CA GLU A 34 8.97 2.77 10.43
C GLU A 34 8.70 4.29 10.51
N PRO A 35 9.36 5.05 11.40
CA PRO A 35 8.83 6.26 12.06
C PRO A 35 8.66 7.53 11.18
N ALA A 36 8.27 7.37 9.91
CA ALA A 36 8.05 8.43 8.95
C ALA A 36 6.73 8.18 8.17
N VAL A 37 5.60 8.30 8.87
CA VAL A 37 4.24 8.22 8.28
C VAL A 37 4.10 9.15 7.06
N ASP A 38 4.76 10.32 7.09
CA ASP A 38 4.80 11.28 5.99
C ASP A 38 5.50 10.73 4.73
N GLN A 39 6.59 9.96 4.89
CA GLN A 39 7.27 9.33 3.76
C GLN A 39 6.43 8.22 3.14
N VAL A 40 5.64 7.50 3.94
CA VAL A 40 4.67 6.51 3.42
C VAL A 40 3.60 7.18 2.58
N GLN A 41 3.02 8.29 3.03
CA GLN A 41 1.98 8.99 2.27
C GLN A 41 2.49 9.50 0.91
N ILE A 42 3.75 9.95 0.84
CA ILE A 42 4.40 10.35 -0.41
C ILE A 42 4.60 9.14 -1.34
N SER A 43 5.16 8.04 -0.84
CA SER A 43 5.38 6.81 -1.64
C SER A 43 4.09 6.14 -2.07
N VAL A 44 3.03 6.20 -1.27
CA VAL A 44 1.75 5.60 -1.62
C VAL A 44 1.05 6.34 -2.76
N ARG A 45 1.33 7.63 -2.95
CA ARG A 45 0.90 8.36 -4.16
C ARG A 45 1.61 7.87 -5.42
N GLU A 46 2.82 7.33 -5.31
CA GLU A 46 3.54 6.74 -6.45
C GLU A 46 2.92 5.41 -6.92
N PHE A 47 2.14 4.70 -6.09
CA PHE A 47 1.33 3.57 -6.55
C PHE A 47 0.29 3.97 -7.61
N ALA A 48 -0.16 5.23 -7.63
CA ALA A 48 -1.05 5.69 -8.68
C ALA A 48 -0.36 5.78 -10.05
N ILE A 49 0.98 5.82 -10.07
CA ILE A 49 1.81 5.88 -11.28
C ILE A 49 2.38 4.49 -11.62
N GLU A 50 2.52 3.60 -10.63
CA GLU A 50 3.06 2.25 -10.80
C GLU A 50 2.05 1.32 -11.49
N ARG A 51 2.39 0.82 -12.68
CA ARG A 51 1.54 -0.10 -13.46
C ARG A 51 1.35 -1.41 -12.70
N GLY A 52 0.08 -1.78 -12.43
CA GLY A 52 -0.29 -3.03 -11.75
C GLY A 52 -1.06 -2.85 -10.45
N PHE A 53 -1.21 -1.61 -9.98
CA PHE A 53 -2.06 -1.27 -8.84
C PHE A 53 -3.29 -0.47 -9.29
N ALA A 54 -4.43 -0.78 -8.69
CA ALA A 54 -5.66 -0.02 -8.86
C ALA A 54 -6.04 0.63 -7.53
N ARG A 55 -6.49 1.88 -7.62
CA ARG A 55 -7.05 2.61 -6.49
C ARG A 55 -8.53 2.84 -6.72
N GLU A 56 -9.35 2.33 -5.82
CA GLU A 56 -10.81 2.44 -5.88
C GLU A 56 -11.38 2.67 -4.48
N ASN A 57 -12.62 3.13 -4.40
CA ASN A 57 -13.32 3.23 -3.12
C ASN A 57 -13.99 1.89 -2.83
N ASP A 58 -13.44 1.13 -1.90
CA ASP A 58 -13.99 -0.15 -1.46
C ASP A 58 -13.69 -0.39 0.03
N ALA A 59 -14.21 -1.48 0.59
CA ALA A 59 -13.94 -1.88 1.96
C ALA A 59 -12.51 -2.43 2.10
N CYS A 60 -11.74 -1.86 3.02
CA CYS A 60 -10.43 -2.37 3.37
C CYS A 60 -10.53 -3.77 4.00
N SER A 61 -9.76 -4.72 3.50
CA SER A 61 -9.75 -6.09 4.01
C SER A 61 -9.11 -6.24 5.40
N LEU A 62 -8.39 -5.21 5.88
CA LEU A 62 -7.78 -5.20 7.21
C LEU A 62 -8.63 -4.49 8.25
N CYS A 63 -9.06 -3.24 8.01
CA CYS A 63 -9.83 -2.47 8.98
C CYS A 63 -11.35 -2.44 8.72
N GLY A 64 -11.81 -2.96 7.59
CA GLY A 64 -13.23 -2.97 7.20
C GLY A 64 -13.82 -1.62 6.81
N GLN A 65 -13.05 -0.53 6.88
CA GLN A 65 -13.51 0.81 6.52
C GLN A 65 -13.65 0.94 4.99
N ARG A 66 -14.74 1.56 4.52
CA ARG A 66 -14.90 1.95 3.12
C ARG A 66 -14.17 3.25 2.87
N THR A 67 -13.06 3.18 2.16
CA THR A 67 -12.20 4.32 1.86
C THR A 67 -11.44 4.06 0.55
N MET A 68 -10.54 4.95 0.19
CA MET A 68 -9.60 4.70 -0.90
C MET A 68 -8.71 3.52 -0.54
N VAL A 69 -8.84 2.44 -1.30
CA VAL A 69 -8.05 1.22 -1.14
C VAL A 69 -7.17 1.00 -2.37
N THR A 70 -6.04 0.37 -2.14
CA THR A 70 -5.10 -0.09 -3.16
C THR A 70 -5.21 -1.60 -3.27
N THR A 71 -5.38 -2.11 -4.49
CA THR A 71 -5.35 -3.54 -4.82
C THR A 71 -4.43 -3.80 -6.00
N LYS A 72 -3.86 -5.00 -6.09
CA LYS A 72 -3.08 -5.41 -7.26
C LYS A 72 -4.06 -5.86 -8.35
N ARG A 73 -4.01 -5.22 -9.51
CA ARG A 73 -4.66 -5.77 -10.72
C ARG A 73 -3.75 -6.85 -11.29
N ALA A 74 -4.27 -8.08 -11.32
CA ALA A 74 -3.68 -9.18 -12.07
C ALA A 74 -3.70 -8.88 -13.58
#